data_AF-A0A3D2WHI8-F1
#
_entry.id   AF-A0A3D2WHI8-F1
#
_cell.length_a   1.000
_cell.length_b   1.000
_cell.length_c   1.000
_cell.angle_alpha   90.00
_cell.angle_beta   90.00
_cell.angle_gamma   90.00
#
_symmetry.space_group_name_H-M   'P 1'
#
loop_
_entity.id
_entity.type
_entity.pdbx_description
1 polymer ?
#
loop_
_entity_poly.entity_id
_entity_poly.type
_entity_poly.pdbx_seq_one_letter_code
_entity_poly.pdbx_strand_id
1 'polypeptide(L)'
;KLDKATFNKLLKEPVLNTVTSRKVKAMQLEDPKVRVVDLRSPEETQAEPLENVMHIPFTDLRQRMELLDKSLVYVTHFISGRRAELGAYLLSDFGFDAYVMKK
;
A
#
# COMPACT_ATOMS: atom_id res chain seq x y z
N LYS A 1 -18.68 5.00 -10.09
CA LYS A 1 -18.08 5.92 -9.08
C LYS A 1 -18.52 5.41 -7.71
N LEU A 2 -17.60 5.02 -6.83
CA LEU A 2 -17.94 4.64 -5.46
C LEU A 2 -18.32 5.90 -4.69
N ASP A 3 -19.49 5.94 -4.07
CA ASP A 3 -19.88 7.08 -3.23
C ASP A 3 -19.18 7.03 -1.86
N LYS A 4 -19.10 8.19 -1.20
CA LYS A 4 -18.39 8.38 0.07
C LYS A 4 -18.97 7.51 1.20
N ALA A 5 -20.25 7.13 1.11
CA ALA A 5 -20.95 6.36 2.13
C ALA A 5 -20.66 4.86 2.02
N THR A 6 -20.71 4.31 0.80
CA THR A 6 -20.29 2.95 0.45
C THR A 6 -18.81 2.75 0.78
N PHE A 7 -18.00 3.77 0.53
CA PHE A 7 -16.59 3.80 0.88
C PHE A 7 -16.33 3.80 2.40
N ASN A 8 -17.07 4.60 3.16
CA ASN A 8 -16.98 4.58 4.62
C ASN A 8 -17.50 3.26 5.22
N LYS A 9 -18.45 2.59 4.55
CA LYS A 9 -18.97 1.28 4.97
C LYS A 9 -17.96 0.15 4.73
N LEU A 10 -17.18 0.18 3.65
CA LEU A 10 -16.07 -0.75 3.42
C LEU A 10 -14.93 -0.57 4.43
N LEU A 11 -14.78 0.63 5.00
CA LEU A 11 -13.74 0.96 5.99
C LEU A 11 -14.22 0.91 7.44
N LYS A 12 -15.46 0.50 7.70
CA LYS A 12 -15.93 0.17 9.06
C LYS A 12 -15.66 -1.33 9.32
N GLU A 13 -14.62 -1.84 9.94
CA GLU A 13 -13.26 -1.41 10.29
C GLU A 13 -12.47 -2.74 10.18
N PRO A 14 -11.89 -3.10 9.03
CA PRO A 14 -10.69 -3.91 9.11
C PRO A 14 -9.67 -3.00 9.80
N VAL A 15 -9.16 -3.43 10.96
CA VAL A 15 -8.09 -2.70 11.65
C VAL A 15 -6.91 -2.64 10.67
N LEU A 16 -6.81 -1.54 9.92
CA LEU A 16 -5.69 -1.33 9.02
C LEU A 16 -4.46 -1.21 9.89
N ASN A 17 -3.50 -2.12 9.68
CA ASN A 17 -2.25 -2.02 10.38
C ASN A 17 -1.53 -0.76 9.87
N THR A 18 -1.08 0.09 10.80
CA THR A 18 -0.34 1.31 10.46
C THR A 18 1.07 1.21 11.01
N VAL A 19 2.03 1.76 10.28
CA VAL A 19 3.45 1.78 10.68
C VAL A 19 4.06 3.12 10.33
N THR A 20 4.97 3.63 11.17
CA THR A 20 5.66 4.89 10.89
C THR A 20 6.76 4.71 9.85
N SER A 21 7.05 5.76 9.09
CA SER A 21 8.18 5.80 8.15
C SER A 21 9.50 5.32 8.76
N ARG A 22 9.80 5.71 10.01
CA ARG A 22 10.97 5.25 10.76
C ARG A 22 10.97 3.75 11.00
N LYS A 23 9.83 3.18 11.41
CA LYS A 23 9.74 1.74 11.69
C LYS A 23 9.80 0.92 10.40
N VAL A 24 9.25 1.40 9.29
CA VAL A 24 9.39 0.72 7.98
C VAL A 24 10.86 0.60 7.59
N LYS A 25 11.64 1.67 7.73
CA LYS A 25 13.09 1.61 7.46
C LYS A 25 13.79 0.57 8.33
N ALA A 26 13.46 0.50 9.62
CA ALA A 26 14.01 -0.53 10.50
C ALA A 26 13.58 -1.95 10.06
N MET A 27 12.31 -2.14 9.71
CA MET A 27 11.79 -3.43 9.21
C MET A 27 12.50 -3.87 7.92
N GLN A 28 12.78 -2.95 6.98
CA GLN A 28 13.50 -3.29 5.75
C GLN A 28 14.98 -3.66 5.97
N LEU A 29 15.60 -3.16 7.04
CA LEU A 29 16.96 -3.54 7.43
C LEU A 29 17.00 -4.91 8.12
N GLU A 30 15.97 -5.24 8.89
CA GLU A 30 15.85 -6.50 9.63
C GLU A 30 15.33 -7.65 8.75
N ASP A 31 14.43 -7.35 7.81
CA ASP A 31 13.77 -8.35 6.97
C ASP A 31 13.75 -7.92 5.49
N PRO A 32 14.48 -8.64 4.60
CA PRO A 32 14.49 -8.36 3.17
C PRO A 32 13.18 -8.70 2.47
N LYS A 33 12.13 -9.18 3.17
CA LYS A 33 10.79 -9.45 2.62
C LYS A 33 9.88 -8.23 2.62
N VAL A 34 10.26 -7.15 3.30
CA VAL A 34 9.42 -5.95 3.38
C VAL A 34 9.51 -5.16 2.07
N ARG A 35 8.36 -4.89 1.44
CA ARG A 35 8.24 -4.12 0.20
C ARG A 35 7.42 -2.88 0.45
N VAL A 36 7.98 -1.71 0.14
CA VAL A 36 7.19 -0.48 0.07
C VAL A 36 6.52 -0.42 -1.30
N VAL A 37 5.21 -0.22 -1.34
CA VAL A 37 4.42 -0.14 -2.57
C VAL A 37 4.05 1.31 -2.85
N ASP A 38 4.51 1.81 -3.98
CA ASP A 38 4.11 3.12 -4.50
C ASP A 38 2.92 2.95 -5.44
N LEU A 39 1.79 3.57 -5.05
CA LEU A 39 0.51 3.48 -5.74
C LEU A 39 0.24 4.68 -6.67
N ARG A 40 1.24 5.53 -6.86
CA ARG A 40 1.20 6.68 -7.78
C ARG A 40 1.08 6.24 -9.24
N SER A 41 0.56 7.13 -10.09
CA SER A 41 0.58 6.92 -11.54
C SER A 41 2.02 6.98 -12.07
N PRO A 42 2.28 6.43 -13.26
CA PRO A 42 3.60 6.56 -13.91
C PRO A 42 4.07 8.01 -14.05
N GLU A 43 3.17 8.95 -14.32
CA GLU A 43 3.51 10.37 -14.44
C GLU A 43 3.94 10.97 -13.10
N GLU A 44 3.20 10.64 -12.02
CA GLU A 44 3.54 11.04 -10.65
C GLU A 44 4.91 10.48 -10.22
N THR A 45 5.25 9.22 -10.57
CA THR A 45 6.55 8.61 -10.21
C THR A 45 7.70 9.08 -11.09
N GLN A 46 7.45 9.45 -12.35
CA GLN A 46 8.45 10.05 -13.23
C GLN A 46 8.83 11.46 -12.77
N ALA A 47 7.86 12.25 -12.29
CA ALA A 47 8.12 13.59 -11.77
C ALA A 47 8.92 13.56 -10.46
N GLU A 48 8.62 12.61 -9.57
CA GLU A 48 9.29 12.44 -8.28
C GLU A 48 9.58 10.96 -7.99
N PRO A 49 10.70 10.40 -8.49
CA PRO A 49 11.03 8.99 -8.32
C PRO A 49 11.38 8.67 -6.86
N LEU A 50 10.94 7.50 -6.42
CA LEU A 50 11.30 6.92 -5.13
C LEU A 50 12.18 5.70 -5.35
N GLU A 51 13.25 5.58 -4.58
CA GLU A 51 14.13 4.42 -4.61
C GLU A 51 13.60 3.30 -3.71
N ASN A 52 13.96 2.05 -4.05
CA ASN A 52 13.66 0.86 -3.26
C ASN A 52 12.16 0.64 -2.98
N VAL A 53 11.30 1.12 -3.88
CA VAL A 53 9.86 0.88 -3.86
C VAL A 53 9.44 -0.01 -5.03
N MET A 54 8.39 -0.79 -4.81
CA MET A 54 7.66 -1.49 -5.85
C MET A 54 6.58 -0.55 -6.40
N HIS A 55 6.69 -0.16 -7.66
CA HIS A 55 5.69 0.69 -8.30
C HIS A 55 4.53 -0.16 -8.85
N ILE A 56 3.33 0.06 -8.31
CA ILE A 56 2.08 -0.56 -8.79
C ILE A 56 1.03 0.54 -8.81
N PRO A 57 0.71 1.15 -9.96
CA PRO A 57 -0.37 2.12 -10.04
C PRO A 57 -1.65 1.59 -9.40
N PHE A 58 -2.33 2.43 -8.62
CA PHE A 58 -3.54 2.00 -7.90
C PHE A 58 -4.62 1.40 -8.82
N THR A 59 -4.71 1.88 -10.06
CA THR A 59 -5.61 1.37 -11.10
C THR A 59 -5.34 -0.09 -11.46
N ASP A 60 -4.09 -0.53 -11.35
CA ASP A 60 -3.63 -1.84 -11.79
C ASP A 60 -3.53 -2.83 -10.62
N LEU A 61 -3.63 -2.33 -9.38
CA LEU A 61 -3.36 -3.07 -8.16
C LEU A 61 -4.14 -4.39 -8.08
N ARG A 62 -5.44 -4.37 -8.39
CA ARG A 62 -6.29 -5.58 -8.35
C ARG A 62 -5.82 -6.66 -9.32
N GLN A 63 -5.41 -6.28 -10.53
CA GLN A 63 -4.93 -7.22 -11.53
C GLN A 63 -3.55 -7.76 -11.15
N ARG A 64 -2.69 -6.92 -10.54
CA ARG A 64 -1.34 -7.32 -10.15
C ARG A 64 -1.29 -8.21 -8.91
N MET A 65 -2.33 -8.20 -8.07
CA MET A 65 -2.38 -9.01 -6.84
C MET A 65 -2.18 -10.51 -7.09
N GLU A 66 -2.67 -11.05 -8.20
CA GLU A 66 -2.49 -12.48 -8.53
C GLU A 66 -1.03 -12.87 -8.77
N LEU A 67 -0.18 -11.88 -9.06
CA LEU A 67 1.26 -12.05 -9.35
C LEU A 67 2.14 -11.70 -8.14
N LEU A 68 1.55 -11.23 -7.04
CA LEU A 68 2.29 -10.85 -5.84
C LEU A 68 2.60 -12.08 -4.97
N ASP A 69 3.76 -12.05 -4.35
CA ASP A 69 4.24 -13.11 -3.45
C ASP A 69 3.60 -12.95 -2.06
N LYS A 70 2.77 -13.92 -1.67
CA LYS A 70 2.07 -13.93 -0.38
C LYS A 70 3.00 -14.08 0.84
N SER A 71 4.27 -14.42 0.64
CA SER A 71 5.26 -14.51 1.72
C SER A 71 5.88 -13.15 2.10
N LEU A 72 5.58 -12.09 1.34
CA LEU A 72 6.12 -10.75 1.55
C LEU A 72 5.18 -9.87 2.38
N VAL A 73 5.77 -8.85 3.01
CA VAL A 73 5.05 -7.80 3.73
C VAL A 73 4.96 -6.57 2.86
N TYR A 74 3.76 -6.05 2.62
CA TYR A 74 3.50 -4.92 1.74
C TYR A 74 3.13 -3.66 2.51
N VAL A 75 3.96 -2.63 2.41
CA VAL A 75 3.73 -1.34 3.07
C VAL A 75 3.36 -0.30 2.02
N THR A 76 2.11 0.14 2.01
CA THR A 76 1.69 1.21 1.11
C THR A 76 2.29 2.55 1.53
N HIS A 77 2.93 3.23 0.58
CA HIS A 77 3.58 4.52 0.82
C HIS A 77 2.55 5.63 1.12
N PHE A 78 2.96 6.61 1.92
CA PHE A 78 2.15 7.79 2.21
C PHE A 78 1.93 8.62 0.95
N ILE A 79 0.71 8.59 0.43
CA ILE A 79 0.25 9.45 -0.67
C ILE A 79 -0.88 10.31 -0.10
N SER A 80 -1.07 11.51 -0.62
CA SER A 80 -2.17 12.37 -0.19
C SER A 80 -3.54 11.69 -0.39
N GLY A 81 -4.48 12.01 0.49
CA GLY A 81 -5.83 11.43 0.45
C GLY A 81 -5.92 10.05 1.10
N ARG A 82 -6.67 9.14 0.46
CA ARG A 82 -7.01 7.81 1.03
C ARG A 82 -6.45 6.65 0.20
N ARG A 83 -5.52 6.92 -0.72
CA ARG A 83 -5.00 5.94 -1.68
C ARG A 83 -4.19 4.85 -0.98
N ALA A 84 -3.37 5.23 0.00
CA ALA A 84 -2.58 4.30 0.79
C ALA A 84 -3.48 3.37 1.61
N GLU A 85 -4.47 3.92 2.32
CA GLU A 85 -5.45 3.15 3.09
C GLU A 85 -6.24 2.17 2.21
N LEU A 86 -6.67 2.62 1.03
CA LEU A 86 -7.36 1.78 0.06
C LEU A 86 -6.47 0.66 -0.48
N GLY A 87 -5.22 0.97 -0.79
CA GLY A 87 -4.27 -0.04 -1.28
C GLY A 87 -3.99 -1.10 -0.22
N ALA A 88 -3.72 -0.70 1.02
CA ALA A 88 -3.49 -1.61 2.13
C ALA A 88 -4.74 -2.45 2.42
N TYR A 89 -5.92 -1.83 2.41
CA TYR A 89 -7.19 -2.55 2.55
C TYR A 89 -7.34 -3.65 1.49
N LEU A 90 -7.13 -3.33 0.21
CA LEU A 90 -7.26 -4.31 -0.87
C LEU A 90 -6.22 -5.43 -0.74
N LEU A 91 -4.99 -5.10 -0.33
CA LEU A 91 -3.93 -6.11 -0.11
C LEU A 91 -4.32 -7.04 1.05
N SER A 92 -4.77 -6.48 2.18
CA SER A 92 -5.24 -7.28 3.31
C SER A 92 -6.46 -8.15 2.97
N ASP A 93 -7.42 -7.60 2.23
CA ASP A 93 -8.63 -8.31 1.78
C ASP A 93 -8.29 -9.50 0.87
N PHE A 94 -7.22 -9.39 0.08
CA PHE A 94 -6.70 -10.49 -0.76
C PHE A 94 -5.79 -11.47 0.00
N GLY A 95 -5.57 -11.25 1.30
CA GLY A 95 -4.82 -12.11 2.20
C GLY A 95 -3.32 -11.85 2.24
N PHE A 96 -2.85 -10.64 1.92
CA PHE A 96 -1.47 -10.21 2.13
C PHE A 96 -1.28 -9.58 3.52
N ASP A 97 -0.08 -9.70 4.10
CA ASP A 97 0.29 -8.89 5.27
C ASP A 97 0.61 -7.47 4.82
N ALA A 98 -0.27 -6.52 5.15
CA ALA A 98 -0.22 -5.18 4.59
C ALA A 98 -0.38 -4.08 5.64
N TYR A 99 0.37 -3.00 5.45
CA TYR A 99 0.41 -1.85 6.34
C TYR A 99 0.23 -0.53 5.57
N VAL A 100 -0.31 0.47 6.26
CA VAL A 100 -0.30 1.87 5.81
C VAL A 100 0.89 2.58 6.44
N MET A 101 1.78 3.13 5.61
CA MET A 101 2.83 4.00 6.10
C MET A 101 2.24 5.34 6.51
N LYS A 102 2.37 5.68 7.79
CA LYS A 102 2.09 7.01 8.33
C LYS A 102 3.39 7.81 8.43
N LYS A 103 3.28 9.13 8.30
CA LYS A 103 4.41 10.06 8.45
C LYS A 103 5.15 9.79 9.76
#